data_AF-R6ZT00-F1
#
_entry.id   AF-R6ZT00-F1
#
_cell.length_a   1.000
_cell.length_b   1.000
_cell.length_c   1.000
_cell.angle_alpha   90.00
_cell.angle_beta   90.00
_cell.angle_gamma   90.00
#
_symmetry.space_group_name_H-M   'P 1'
#
loop_
_entity.id
_entity.type
_entity.pdbx_description
1 polymer ?
#
loop_
_entity_poly.entity_id
_entity_poly.type
_entity_poly.pdbx_seq_one_letter_code
_entity_poly.pdbx_strand_id
1 'polypeptide(L)'
;MENDLYTLALSHYQKGEYEDAFNLLKTFDVKGSASNKERVLLEACKKQISEQYYFLIVNHISQQEYHKATQLQNDFLEKYNFDERIMRITIPKVDTKIEETNKKPYVPFNLLFGIGLVVLMGIVAWWILQSNEKEYSIQDIETITTVQ
;
A
#
# COMPACT_ATOMS: atom_id res chain seq x y z
N MET A 1 10.29 -1.62 -27.21
CA MET A 1 9.02 -1.10 -26.68
C MET A 1 9.39 -0.05 -25.67
N GLU A 2 9.29 1.22 -26.05
CA GLU A 2 9.47 2.34 -25.13
C GLU A 2 8.30 2.26 -24.14
N ASN A 3 8.57 1.92 -22.88
CA ASN A 3 7.53 1.93 -21.86
C ASN A 3 7.19 3.40 -21.62
N ASP A 4 6.06 3.84 -22.17
CA ASP A 4 5.50 5.17 -21.92
C ASP A 4 5.52 5.45 -20.41
N LEU A 5 6.03 6.63 -20.02
CA LEU A 5 6.27 7.03 -18.63
C LEU A 5 5.04 6.75 -17.76
N TYR A 6 3.86 7.08 -18.29
CA TYR A 6 2.58 6.81 -17.65
C TYR A 6 2.39 5.32 -17.32
N THR A 7 2.69 4.42 -18.26
CA THR A 7 2.54 2.97 -18.08
C THR A 7 3.48 2.44 -17.01
N LEU A 8 4.72 2.92 -16.99
CA LEU A 8 5.68 2.53 -15.96
C LEU A 8 5.25 3.01 -14.56
N ALA A 9 4.88 4.29 -14.44
CA ALA A 9 4.41 4.84 -13.18
C ALA A 9 3.12 4.18 -12.69
N LEU A 10 2.21 3.85 -13.61
CA LEU A 10 0.96 3.15 -13.30
C LEU A 10 1.23 1.73 -12.76
N SER A 11 2.22 1.03 -13.32
CA SER A 11 2.63 -0.31 -12.83
C SER A 11 3.10 -0.25 -11.38
N HIS A 12 3.96 0.72 -11.03
CA HIS A 12 4.38 0.95 -9.65
C HIS A 12 3.18 1.29 -8.74
N TYR A 13 2.30 2.18 -9.18
CA TYR A 13 1.10 2.55 -8.44
C TYR A 13 0.20 1.34 -8.14
N GLN A 14 -0.03 0.47 -9.13
CA GLN A 14 -0.87 -0.72 -8.98
C GLN A 14 -0.28 -1.76 -8.02
N LYS A 15 1.04 -1.78 -7.85
CA LYS A 15 1.75 -2.63 -6.88
C LYS A 15 1.75 -2.05 -5.46
N GLY A 16 1.25 -0.83 -5.26
CA GLY A 16 1.34 -0.11 -3.98
C GLY A 16 2.68 0.62 -3.78
N GLU A 17 3.55 0.65 -4.79
CA GLU A 17 4.85 1.32 -4.77
C GLU A 17 4.67 2.82 -5.09
N TYR A 18 3.86 3.51 -4.28
CA TYR A 18 3.42 4.88 -4.59
C TYR A 18 4.55 5.91 -4.60
N GLU A 19 5.58 5.72 -3.77
CA GLU A 19 6.77 6.60 -3.74
C GLU A 19 7.58 6.49 -5.04
N ASP A 20 7.75 5.28 -5.56
CA ASP A 20 8.47 5.05 -6.82
C ASP A 20 7.69 5.64 -8.00
N ALA A 21 6.37 5.41 -8.05
CA ALA A 21 5.49 6.02 -9.04
C ALA A 21 5.54 7.57 -8.98
N PHE A 22 5.52 8.14 -7.77
CA PHE A 22 5.65 9.58 -7.55
C PHE A 22 6.99 10.13 -8.04
N ASN A 23 8.10 9.47 -7.70
CA ASN A 23 9.44 9.92 -8.06
C ASN A 23 9.66 9.92 -9.58
N LEU A 24 9.11 8.92 -10.28
CA LEU A 24 9.09 8.88 -11.73
C LEU A 24 8.35 10.09 -12.30
N LEU A 25 7.12 10.35 -11.84
CA LEU A 25 6.27 11.41 -12.38
C LEU A 25 6.74 12.82 -12.02
N LYS A 26 7.20 13.05 -10.79
CA LYS A 26 7.69 14.35 -10.29
C LYS A 26 8.79 14.93 -11.18
N THR A 27 9.68 14.07 -11.68
CA THR A 27 10.80 14.48 -12.54
C THR A 27 10.32 15.14 -13.85
N PHE A 28 9.17 14.72 -14.38
CA PHE A 28 8.63 15.25 -15.63
C PHE A 28 7.64 16.39 -15.42
N ASP A 29 6.93 16.41 -14.29
CA ASP A 29 6.09 17.53 -13.87
C ASP A 29 6.92 18.81 -13.67
N VAL A 30 8.08 18.70 -13.00
CA VAL A 30 9.03 19.83 -12.83
C VAL A 30 9.56 20.36 -14.17
N LYS A 31 9.69 19.49 -15.18
CA LYS A 31 10.13 19.86 -16.54
C LYS A 31 8.98 20.42 -17.41
N GLY A 32 7.76 20.50 -16.87
CA GLY A 32 6.57 20.96 -17.60
C GLY A 32 6.18 20.06 -18.78
N SER A 33 6.69 18.83 -18.84
CA SER A 33 6.47 17.89 -19.96
C SER A 33 5.42 16.82 -19.64
N ALA A 34 4.85 16.83 -18.42
CA ALA A 34 3.86 15.85 -18.00
C ALA A 34 2.50 16.08 -18.70
N SER A 35 1.96 15.03 -19.27
CA SER A 35 0.60 14.95 -19.79
C SER A 35 -0.44 15.06 -18.67
N ASN A 36 -1.69 15.37 -19.05
CA ASN A 36 -2.78 15.44 -18.08
C ASN A 36 -2.99 14.12 -17.30
N LYS A 37 -2.81 12.96 -17.95
CA LYS A 37 -2.97 11.65 -17.28
C LYS A 37 -1.88 11.41 -16.24
N GLU A 38 -0.65 11.81 -16.53
CA GLU A 38 0.49 11.73 -15.60
C GLU A 38 0.30 12.65 -14.41
N ARG A 39 -0.21 13.86 -14.62
CA ARG A 39 -0.55 14.79 -13.53
C ARG A 39 -1.64 14.23 -12.62
N VAL A 40 -2.69 13.64 -13.20
CA VAL A 40 -3.74 12.96 -12.41
C VAL A 40 -3.17 11.80 -11.60
N LEU A 41 -2.30 10.99 -12.19
CA LEU A 41 -1.64 9.89 -11.48
C LEU A 41 -0.69 10.39 -10.38
N LEU A 42 0.02 11.50 -10.62
CA LEU A 42 0.90 12.12 -9.64
C LEU A 42 0.11 12.57 -8.40
N GLU A 43 -1.05 13.21 -8.60
CA GLU A 43 -1.94 13.60 -7.49
C GLU A 43 -2.50 12.38 -6.74
N ALA A 44 -2.82 11.30 -7.46
CA ALA A 44 -3.22 10.04 -6.83
C ALA A 44 -2.09 9.45 -5.97
N CYS A 45 -0.84 9.48 -6.45
CA CYS A 45 0.32 9.04 -5.67
C CYS A 45 0.50 9.89 -4.41
N LYS A 46 0.45 11.22 -4.54
CA LYS A 46 0.53 12.14 -3.39
C LYS A 46 -0.49 11.77 -2.32
N LYS A 47 -1.75 11.59 -2.72
CA LYS A 47 -2.82 11.18 -1.80
C LYS A 47 -2.48 9.86 -1.09
N GLN A 48 -2.07 8.82 -1.83
CA GLN A 48 -1.78 7.52 -1.22
C GLN A 48 -0.57 7.56 -0.28
N ILE A 49 0.50 8.27 -0.65
CA ILE A 49 1.66 8.48 0.22
C ILE A 49 1.23 9.17 1.51
N SER A 50 0.43 10.22 1.43
CA SER A 50 -0.10 10.90 2.61
C SER A 50 -0.89 9.98 3.53
N GLU A 51 -1.83 9.20 2.98
CA GLU A 51 -2.66 8.31 3.77
C GLU A 51 -1.82 7.21 4.46
N GLN A 52 -0.80 6.67 3.78
CA GLN A 52 0.12 5.69 4.38
C GLN A 52 0.91 6.29 5.54
N TYR A 53 1.53 7.46 5.33
CA TYR A 53 2.30 8.13 6.38
C TYR A 53 1.42 8.51 7.57
N TYR A 54 0.23 9.05 7.32
CA TYR A 54 -0.73 9.37 8.38
C TYR A 54 -1.07 8.13 9.23
N PHE A 55 -1.43 7.02 8.57
CA PHE A 55 -1.75 5.78 9.25
C PHE A 55 -0.58 5.26 10.10
N LEU A 56 0.63 5.22 9.54
CA LEU A 56 1.81 4.74 10.26
C LEU A 56 2.16 5.61 11.47
N ILE A 57 2.13 6.94 11.32
CA ILE A 57 2.43 7.87 12.41
C ILE A 57 1.41 7.70 13.54
N VAL A 58 0.11 7.68 13.22
CA VAL A 58 -0.97 7.48 14.22
C VAL A 58 -0.83 6.12 14.91
N ASN A 59 -0.49 5.07 14.15
CA ASN A 59 -0.25 3.75 14.71
C ASN A 59 0.93 3.75 15.70
N HIS A 60 2.07 4.37 15.35
CA HIS A 60 3.21 4.48 16.27
C HIS A 60 2.88 5.31 17.52
N ILE A 61 2.08 6.38 17.40
CA ILE A 61 1.58 7.14 18.56
C ILE A 61 0.74 6.23 19.47
N SER A 62 -0.16 5.43 18.90
CA SER A 62 -1.01 4.51 19.69
C SER A 62 -0.20 3.45 20.44
N GLN A 63 0.95 3.05 19.90
CA GLN A 63 1.88 2.10 20.50
C GLN A 63 2.90 2.77 21.45
N GLN A 64 2.78 4.08 21.68
CA GLN A 64 3.72 4.89 22.47
C GLN A 64 5.15 4.91 21.91
N GLU A 65 5.32 4.60 20.62
CA GLU A 65 6.60 4.61 19.92
C GLU A 65 6.90 6.01 19.33
N TYR A 66 6.89 7.03 20.20
CA TYR A 66 6.90 8.44 19.77
C TYR A 66 8.15 8.85 18.96
N HIS A 67 9.30 8.24 19.23
CA HIS A 67 10.51 8.47 18.45
C HIS A 67 10.34 8.05 16.98
N LYS A 68 9.70 6.90 16.73
CA LYS A 68 9.42 6.42 15.36
C LYS A 68 8.38 7.28 14.67
N ALA A 69 7.34 7.68 15.39
CA ALA A 69 6.32 8.61 14.88
C ALA A 69 6.97 9.95 14.46
N THR A 70 7.89 10.47 15.27
CA THR A 70 8.62 11.72 15.00
C THR A 70 9.52 11.58 13.79
N GLN A 71 10.24 10.46 13.70
CA GLN A 71 11.11 10.18 12.56
C GLN A 71 10.30 10.11 11.25
N LEU A 72 9.20 9.36 11.22
CA LEU A 72 8.34 9.26 10.04
C LEU A 72 7.74 10.60 9.62
N GLN A 73 7.33 11.44 10.58
CA GLN A 73 6.84 12.79 10.28
C GLN A 73 7.95 13.64 9.64
N ASN A 74 9.16 13.61 10.18
CA ASN A 74 10.31 14.34 9.63
C ASN A 74 10.68 13.84 8.22
N ASP A 75 10.73 12.52 8.01
CA ASP A 75 11.05 11.92 6.72
C ASP A 75 10.06 12.37 5.63
N PHE A 76 8.76 12.46 5.97
CA PHE A 76 7.74 12.97 5.05
C PHE A 76 7.95 14.45 4.71
N LEU A 77 8.24 15.27 5.72
CA LEU A 77 8.45 16.71 5.55
C LEU A 77 9.72 17.01 4.77
N GLU A 78 10.76 16.18 4.91
CA GLU A 78 12.01 16.34 4.16
C GLU A 78 11.84 15.94 2.69
N LYS A 79 11.17 14.80 2.41
CA LYS A 79 11.09 14.24 1.06
C LYS A 79 9.97 14.84 0.20
N TYR A 80 8.84 15.18 0.82
CA TYR A 80 7.57 15.40 0.11
C TYR A 80 6.96 16.76 0.37
N ASN A 81 6.74 17.10 1.65
CA ASN A 81 6.18 18.37 2.12
C ASN A 81 4.94 18.91 1.38
N PHE A 82 4.07 18.03 0.86
CA PHE A 82 2.88 18.43 0.10
C PHE A 82 1.56 18.29 0.88
N ASP A 83 1.57 17.72 2.09
CA ASP A 83 0.36 17.51 2.90
C ASP A 83 0.54 18.01 4.33
N GLU A 84 -0.08 19.15 4.64
CA GLU A 84 -0.03 19.77 5.96
C GLU A 84 -0.68 18.92 7.06
N ARG A 85 -1.58 17.98 6.71
CA ARG A 85 -2.25 17.13 7.70
C ARG A 85 -1.23 16.29 8.47
N ILE A 86 -0.16 15.85 7.80
CA ILE A 86 0.93 15.09 8.43
C ILE A 86 1.75 15.96 9.37
N MET A 87 2.03 17.21 9.00
CA MET A 87 2.72 18.17 9.85
C MET A 87 1.95 18.48 11.14
N ARG A 88 0.61 18.52 11.06
CA ARG A 88 -0.27 18.87 12.18
C ARG A 88 -0.51 17.72 13.16
N ILE A 89 -0.01 16.52 12.89
CA ILE A 89 -0.13 15.39 13.83
C ILE A 89 0.62 15.75 15.10
N THR A 90 -0.11 15.81 16.22
CA THR A 90 0.47 16.09 17.54
C THR A 90 1.10 14.82 18.09
N ILE A 91 2.42 14.82 18.18
CA ILE A 91 3.19 13.71 18.76
C ILE A 91 3.54 14.09 20.21
N PRO A 92 3.11 13.29 21.21
CA PRO A 92 3.52 13.50 22.59
C PRO A 92 5.04 13.52 22.71
N LYS A 93 5.59 14.56 23.34
CA LYS A 93 7.01 14.60 23.70
C LYS A 93 7.17 13.86 25.02
N VAL A 94 7.93 12.78 25.02
CA VAL A 94 8.38 12.17 26.28
C VAL A 94 9.53 13.02 26.77
N ASP A 95 9.33 13.74 27.86
CA ASP A 95 10.43 14.36 28.58
C ASP A 95 11.36 13.25 29.05
N THR A 96 12.50 13.09 28.39
CA THR A 96 13.53 12.11 28.73
C THR A 96 14.16 12.46 30.07
N LYS A 97 13.51 12.07 31.16
CA LYS A 97 14.15 11.76 32.44
C LYS A 97 13.76 10.35 32.86
N ILE A 98 14.63 9.39 32.51
CA ILE A 98 14.83 8.09 33.17
C ILE A 98 13.61 7.13 32.99
N GLU A 99 13.70 5.95 32.40
CA GLU A 99 14.44 4.78 32.88
C GLU A 99 14.38 3.66 31.82
N GLU A 100 15.53 3.07 31.49
CA GLU A 100 15.66 1.93 30.58
C GLU A 100 15.16 0.60 31.21
N THR A 101 13.88 0.38 31.49
CA THR A 101 13.45 -0.96 31.99
C THR A 101 12.03 -1.41 31.62
N ASN A 102 11.67 -1.44 30.33
CA ASN A 102 10.73 -2.47 29.87
C ASN A 102 10.77 -2.66 28.35
N LYS A 103 11.74 -3.44 27.86
CA LYS A 103 11.65 -3.98 26.50
C LYS A 103 10.54 -5.04 26.49
N LYS A 104 9.31 -4.65 26.16
CA LYS A 104 8.29 -5.60 25.73
C LYS A 104 8.81 -6.35 24.50
N PRO A 105 8.55 -7.66 24.37
CA PRO A 105 9.05 -8.45 23.26
C PRO A 105 8.57 -7.84 21.94
N TYR A 106 9.55 -7.36 21.18
CA TYR A 106 9.39 -6.81 19.84
C TYR A 106 8.93 -7.93 18.91
N VAL A 107 7.68 -7.88 18.48
CA VAL A 107 7.17 -8.69 17.37
C VAL A 107 7.24 -7.82 16.11
N PRO A 108 8.14 -8.11 15.15
CA PRO A 108 8.21 -7.33 13.91
C PRO A 108 6.92 -7.52 13.09
N PHE A 109 6.26 -6.40 12.76
CA PHE A 109 4.97 -6.35 12.06
C PHE A 109 4.98 -6.92 10.62
N ASN A 110 6.15 -7.26 10.08
CA ASN A 110 6.27 -7.98 8.80
C ASN A 110 5.60 -9.37 8.84
N LEU A 111 5.22 -9.88 10.02
CA LEU A 111 4.47 -11.11 10.18
C LEU A 111 2.95 -10.94 9.91
N LEU A 112 2.36 -9.77 10.17
CA LEU A 112 0.90 -9.58 10.04
C LEU A 112 0.46 -9.31 8.60
N PHE A 113 1.25 -8.53 7.85
CA PHE A 113 0.95 -8.26 6.44
C PHE A 113 1.31 -9.44 5.52
N GLY A 114 2.34 -10.23 5.87
CA GLY A 114 2.70 -11.44 5.12
C GLY A 114 1.68 -12.56 5.26
N ILE A 115 1.14 -12.81 6.45
CA ILE A 115 0.13 -13.85 6.66
C ILE A 115 -1.23 -13.43 6.09
N GLY A 116 -1.62 -12.16 6.26
CA GLY A 116 -2.88 -11.64 5.71
C GLY A 116 -2.97 -11.78 4.18
N LEU A 117 -1.89 -11.51 3.45
CA LEU A 117 -1.83 -11.66 1.99
C LEU A 117 -1.82 -13.14 1.54
N VAL A 118 -1.14 -14.03 2.26
CA VAL A 118 -1.11 -15.46 1.93
C VAL A 118 -2.48 -16.12 2.14
N VAL A 119 -3.19 -15.79 3.22
CA VAL A 119 -4.54 -16.31 3.48
C VAL A 119 -5.52 -15.81 2.41
N LEU A 120 -5.43 -14.54 2.00
CA LEU A 120 -6.31 -13.96 0.99
C LEU A 120 -6.08 -14.58 -0.40
N MET A 121 -4.83 -14.82 -0.80
CA MET A 121 -4.50 -15.56 -2.03
C MET A 121 -5.01 -17.00 -1.99
N GLY A 122 -4.95 -17.67 -0.83
CA GLY A 122 -5.53 -19.01 -0.64
C GLY A 122 -7.06 -19.02 -0.81
N ILE A 123 -7.77 -18.05 -0.24
CA ILE A 123 -9.23 -17.91 -0.39
C ILE A 123 -9.60 -17.64 -1.86
N VAL A 124 -8.88 -16.75 -2.54
CA VAL A 124 -9.10 -16.45 -3.97
C VAL A 124 -8.84 -17.69 -4.84
N ALA A 125 -7.74 -18.41 -4.62
CA ALA A 125 -7.44 -19.64 -5.36
C ALA A 125 -8.47 -20.76 -5.08
N TRP A 126 -8.91 -20.91 -3.83
CA TRP A 126 -9.98 -21.85 -3.47
C TRP A 126 -11.30 -21.50 -4.14
N TRP A 127 -11.67 -20.21 -4.19
CA TRP A 127 -12.91 -19.75 -4.83
C TRP A 127 -12.89 -19.93 -6.35
N ILE A 128 -11.72 -19.74 -6.99
CA ILE A 128 -11.51 -20.02 -8.42
C ILE A 128 -11.63 -21.53 -8.70
N LEU A 129 -11.02 -22.38 -7.87
CA LEU A 129 -11.11 -23.84 -8.04
C LEU A 129 -12.55 -24.35 -7.89
N GLN A 130 -13.30 -23.83 -6.93
CA GLN A 130 -14.70 -24.19 -6.71
C GLN A 130 -15.65 -23.73 -7.83
N SER A 131 -15.27 -22.69 -8.58
CA SER A 131 -16.05 -22.20 -9.72
C SER A 131 -15.87 -23.06 -10.98
N ASN A 132 -14.70 -23.67 -11.16
CA ASN A 132 -14.39 -24.50 -12.33
C ASN A 132 -15.02 -25.91 -12.26
N GLU A 133 -15.25 -26.45 -11.06
CA GLU A 133 -15.86 -27.79 -10.90
C GLU A 133 -17.34 -27.84 -11.33
N LYS A 134 -18.01 -26.68 -11.40
CA LYS A 134 -19.44 -26.59 -11.79
C LYS A 134 -19.67 -26.65 -13.31
N GLU A 135 -18.62 -26.60 -14.13
CA GLU A 135 -18.76 -26.61 -15.59
C GLU A 135 -18.61 -28.01 -16.21
N TYR A 136 -18.03 -28.98 -15.48
CA TYR A 136 -17.83 -30.36 -15.97
C TYR A 136 -18.96 -31.34 -15.64
N SER A 137 -19.96 -30.96 -14.85
CA SER A 137 -21.04 -31.88 -14.45
C SER A 137 -22.33 -31.75 -15.26
N ILE A 138 -22.43 -30.80 -16.20
CA ILE A 138 -23.67 -30.59 -16.98
C ILE A 138 -23.62 -31.23 -18.38
N GLN A 139 -22.45 -31.65 -18.89
CA GLN A 139 -22.36 -32.28 -20.22
C GLN A 139 -22.54 -33.80 -20.23
N ASP A 140 -22.51 -34.49 -19.08
CA ASP A 140 -22.59 -35.96 -19.03
C ASP A 140 -23.99 -36.52 -18.72
N ILE A 141 -25.01 -35.68 -18.55
CA ILE A 141 -26.39 -36.14 -18.25
C ILE A 141 -27.28 -36.14 -19.50
N GLU A 142 -27.00 -35.34 -20.52
CA GLU A 142 -27.85 -35.27 -21.73
C GLU A 142 -27.55 -36.35 -22.79
N THR A 143 -26.49 -37.15 -22.64
CA THR A 143 -26.12 -38.18 -23.64
C THR A 143 -26.73 -39.56 -23.40
N ILE A 144 -27.42 -39.80 -22.27
CA ILE A 144 -27.94 -41.13 -21.91
C ILE A 144 -29.45 -41.28 -22.16
N THR A 145 -30.20 -40.21 -22.47
CA THR A 145 -31.67 -40.29 -22.65
C THR A 145 -32.17 -40.31 -24.10
N THR A 146 -31.28 -40.32 -25.10
CA THR A 146 -31.66 -40.34 -26.53
C THR A 146 -31.35 -41.66 -27.24
N VAL A 147 -31.49 -42.79 -26.53
CA VAL A 147 -31.55 -44.11 -27.16
C VAL A 147 -32.64 -44.97 -26.49
N GLN A 148 -33.90 -44.69 -26.77
CA GLN A 148 -34.99 -45.68 -26.80
C GLN A 148 -36.04 -45.27 -27.82
#